data_AF-M2QAJ4-F1
#
_entry.id   AF-M2QAJ4-F1
#
_cell.length_a   1.000
_cell.length_b   1.000
_cell.length_c   1.000
_cell.angle_alpha   90.00
_cell.angle_beta   90.00
_cell.angle_gamma   90.00
#
_symmetry.space_group_name_H-M   'P 1'
#
loop_
_entity.id
_entity.type
_entity.pdbx_description
1 polymer ?
#
loop_
_entity_poly.entity_id
_entity_poly.type
_entity_poly.pdbx_seq_one_letter_code
_entity_poly.pdbx_strand_id
1 'polypeptide(L)'
;MVGTLSVDEATKKPTLLIGHHLLEGKLVNLPKPLAIMQRAPAASTDNLEDDTREGSTNASWNIVAVVKRKMVFSKRPMPMVGKGTPASIVRPPSSRG
;
A
#
# COMPACT_ATOMS: atom_id res chain seq x y z
N MET A 1 -4.26 -4.73 -12.20
CA MET A 1 -4.28 -3.70 -11.15
C MET A 1 -5.14 -4.22 -10.00
N VAL A 2 -4.68 -4.19 -8.75
CA VAL A 2 -5.36 -4.82 -7.60
C VAL A 2 -6.39 -3.88 -6.93
N GLY A 3 -6.19 -2.57 -6.99
CA GLY A 3 -7.08 -1.58 -6.40
C GLY A 3 -6.53 -0.15 -6.48
N THR A 4 -7.26 0.80 -5.89
CA THR A 4 -6.90 2.22 -5.84
C THR A 4 -6.75 2.69 -4.40
N LEU A 5 -5.60 3.30 -4.10
CA LEU A 5 -5.33 3.97 -2.82
C LEU A 5 -5.48 5.48 -3.01
N SER A 6 -6.30 6.11 -2.18
CA SER A 6 -6.50 7.56 -2.16
C SER A 6 -6.25 8.12 -0.76
N VAL A 7 -5.79 9.38 -0.68
CA VAL A 7 -5.65 10.11 0.58
C VAL A 7 -6.40 11.42 0.43
N ASP A 8 -7.39 11.64 1.28
CA ASP A 8 -8.10 12.91 1.35
C ASP A 8 -7.16 13.99 1.90
N GLU A 9 -6.97 15.09 1.16
CA GLU A 9 -5.96 16.09 1.51
C GLU A 9 -6.33 16.91 2.75
N ALA A 10 -7.63 17.17 2.94
CA ALA A 10 -8.17 17.96 4.05
C ALA A 10 -8.18 17.17 5.36
N THR A 11 -8.59 15.91 5.32
CA THR A 11 -8.78 15.06 6.51
C THR A 11 -7.62 14.11 6.76
N LYS A 12 -6.68 13.98 5.82
CA LYS A 12 -5.57 12.99 5.82
C LYS A 12 -6.03 11.55 6.02
N LYS A 13 -7.29 11.25 5.71
CA LYS A 13 -7.86 9.90 5.82
C LYS A 13 -7.57 9.11 4.55
N PRO A 14 -6.87 7.96 4.65
CA PRO A 14 -6.67 7.09 3.50
C PRO A 14 -7.90 6.20 3.24
N THR A 15 -8.19 5.96 1.97
CA THR A 15 -9.20 5.00 1.50
C THR A 15 -8.59 4.03 0.50
N LEU A 16 -8.99 2.76 0.56
CA LEU A 16 -8.51 1.71 -0.32
C LEU A 16 -9.70 1.02 -0.96
N LEU A 17 -9.78 1.08 -2.29
CA LEU A 17 -10.80 0.40 -3.09
C LEU A 17 -10.18 -0.85 -3.73
N ILE A 18 -10.66 -2.05 -3.37
CA ILE A 18 -10.24 -3.32 -3.96
C ILE A 18 -11.50 -4.06 -4.43
N GLY A 19 -11.63 -4.29 -5.74
CA GLY A 19 -12.88 -4.80 -6.31
C GLY A 19 -14.06 -3.89 -5.95
N HIS A 20 -15.10 -4.46 -5.32
CA HIS A 20 -16.28 -3.73 -4.84
C HIS A 20 -16.18 -3.28 -3.37
N HIS A 21 -15.03 -3.49 -2.74
CA HIS A 21 -14.82 -3.23 -1.31
C HIS A 21 -14.11 -1.90 -1.10
N LEU A 22 -14.77 -1.00 -0.37
CA LEU A 22 -14.17 0.22 0.15
C LEU A 22 -13.70 0.00 1.59
N LEU A 23 -12.41 0.20 1.83
CA LEU A 23 -11.83 0.21 3.16
C LEU A 23 -11.46 1.63 3.55
N GLU A 24 -12.02 2.11 4.65
CA GLU A 24 -11.56 3.32 5.30
C GLU A 24 -10.41 3.02 6.25
N GLY A 25 -9.35 3.82 6.16
CA GLY A 25 -8.18 3.67 6.99
C GLY A 25 -7.84 4.92 7.79
N LYS A 26 -6.71 4.82 8.49
CA LYS A 26 -6.07 5.93 9.20
C LYS A 26 -4.55 5.86 9.04
N LEU A 27 -3.90 7.02 9.02
CA LEU A 27 -2.45 7.11 9.10
C LEU A 27 -2.01 7.04 10.58
N VAL A 28 -1.08 6.15 10.90
CA VAL A 28 -0.64 5.88 12.27
C VAL A 28 0.89 5.91 12.34
N ASN A 29 1.42 6.58 13.37
CA ASN A 29 2.84 6.52 13.70
C ASN A 29 3.18 5.18 14.36
N LEU A 30 4.27 4.55 13.92
CA LEU A 30 4.77 3.33 14.55
C LEU A 30 5.49 3.70 15.85
N PRO A 31 5.11 3.13 17.02
CA PRO A 31 5.82 3.36 18.28
C PRO A 31 7.29 2.94 18.20
N LYS A 32 7.58 1.89 17.41
CA LYS A 32 8.92 1.43 17.08
C LYS A 32 9.08 1.42 15.55
N PRO A 33 9.87 2.33 14.97
CA PRO A 33 10.15 2.34 13.53
C PRO A 33 10.77 1.02 13.06
N LEU A 34 10.47 0.63 11.82
CA LEU A 34 10.95 -0.62 11.22
C LEU A 34 11.98 -0.32 10.14
N ALA A 35 13.15 -0.96 10.21
CA ALA A 35 14.14 -0.90 9.14
C ALA A 35 13.78 -1.91 8.04
N ILE A 36 13.87 -1.48 6.78
CA ILE A 36 13.81 -2.35 5.61
C ILE A 36 15.25 -2.74 5.28
N MET A 37 15.54 -4.04 5.34
CA MET A 37 16.85 -4.59 5.01
C MET A 37 16.71 -5.53 3.82
N GLN A 38 17.60 -5.39 2.84
CA GLN A 38 17.69 -6.27 1.69
C GLN A 38 18.98 -7.05 1.78
N ARG A 39 18.91 -8.38 1.60
CA ARG A 39 20.11 -9.20 1.50
C ARG A 39 20.84 -8.81 0.23
N ALA A 40 22.13 -8.51 0.33
CA ALA A 40 22.93 -8.28 -0.86
C ALA A 40 22.93 -9.57 -1.70
N PRO A 41 22.91 -9.46 -3.04
CA PRO A 41 23.14 -10.63 -3.88
C PRO A 41 24.47 -11.25 -3.46
N ALA A 42 24.48 -12.58 -3.28
CA ALA A 42 25.74 -13.29 -3.13
C ALA A 42 26.55 -12.98 -4.39
N ALA A 43 27.77 -12.47 -4.23
CA ALA A 43 28.69 -12.37 -5.33
C ALA A 43 28.88 -13.80 -5.86
N SER A 44 28.20 -14.14 -6.95
CA SER A 44 28.52 -15.32 -7.73
C SER A 44 29.87 -15.04 -8.36
N THR A 45 30.93 -15.40 -7.63
CA THR A 45 32.26 -15.54 -8.20
C THR A 45 32.20 -16.70 -9.19
N ASP A 46 31.68 -16.43 -10.39
CA ASP A 46 32.07 -17.17 -11.59
C ASP A 46 33.52 -16.79 -11.83
N ASN A 47 34.45 -17.49 -11.19
CA ASN A 47 35.80 -17.79 -11.63
C ASN A 47 36.65 -18.33 -10.47
N LEU A 48 37.24 -19.49 -10.73
CA LEU A 48 38.40 -20.13 -10.10
C LEU A 48 38.13 -21.07 -8.93
N GLU A 49 38.12 -22.35 -9.32
CA GLU A 49 38.69 -23.51 -8.63
C GLU A 49 39.76 -23.11 -7.58
N ASP A 50 39.51 -23.41 -6.29
CA ASP A 50 40.54 -23.83 -5.34
C ASP A 50 39.92 -24.39 -4.06
N ASP A 51 40.70 -25.25 -3.44
CA ASP A 51 40.42 -26.30 -2.49
C ASP A 51 39.94 -25.84 -1.07
N THR A 52 39.15 -26.71 -0.44
CA THR A 52 38.97 -26.85 1.03
C THR A 52 39.01 -25.60 1.92
N ARG A 53 37.90 -24.84 2.04
CA ARG A 53 37.63 -24.01 3.24
C ARG A 53 36.14 -23.97 3.59
N GLU A 54 35.81 -24.40 4.80
CA GLU A 54 34.53 -24.14 5.48
C GLU A 54 34.34 -22.61 5.63
N GLY A 55 33.88 -21.96 4.58
CA GLY A 55 33.83 -20.51 4.46
C GLY A 55 32.41 -20.00 4.54
N SER A 56 32.04 -19.46 5.71
CA SER A 56 30.90 -18.56 5.92
C SER A 56 30.58 -17.75 4.67
N THR A 57 29.48 -18.05 3.98
CA THR A 57 28.94 -17.17 2.95
C THR A 57 28.64 -15.84 3.64
N ASN A 58 29.50 -14.83 3.44
CA ASN A 58 29.36 -13.53 4.09
C ASN A 58 28.05 -12.88 3.66
N ALA A 59 26.98 -13.14 4.42
CA ALA A 59 25.67 -12.60 4.17
C ALA A 59 25.69 -11.11 4.54
N SER A 60 25.87 -10.26 3.53
CA SER A 60 25.77 -8.81 3.70
C SER A 60 24.33 -8.35 3.53
N TRP A 61 23.96 -7.30 4.26
CA TRP A 61 22.62 -6.72 4.27
C TRP A 61 22.71 -5.22 4.06
N ASN A 62 21.90 -4.71 3.13
CA ASN A 62 21.77 -3.29 2.85
C ASN A 62 20.53 -2.74 3.56
N ILE A 63 20.70 -1.64 4.31
CA ILE A 63 19.57 -0.90 4.89
C ILE A 63 19.02 0.02 3.82
N VAL A 64 17.76 -0.18 3.42
CA VAL A 64 17.13 0.53 2.30
C VAL A 64 16.30 1.72 2.77
N ALA A 65 15.55 1.54 3.86
CA ALA A 65 14.65 2.57 4.37
C ALA A 65 14.28 2.34 5.84
N VAL A 66 13.71 3.36 6.48
CA VAL A 66 13.10 3.25 7.82
C VAL A 66 11.64 3.67 7.73
N VAL A 67 10.74 2.74 7.99
CA VAL A 67 9.29 2.97 8.04
C VAL A 67 8.92 3.51 9.41
N LYS A 68 8.41 4.74 9.46
CA LYS A 68 7.97 5.41 10.69
C LYS A 68 6.44 5.46 10.83
N ARG A 69 5.70 5.28 9.74
CA ARG A 69 4.23 5.41 9.68
C ARG A 69 3.63 4.31 8.81
N LYS A 70 2.39 3.93 9.10
CA LYS A 70 1.60 3.01 8.29
C LYS A 70 0.16 3.49 8.10
N MET A 71 -0.45 3.11 7.00
CA MET A 71 -1.90 3.21 6.81
C MET A 71 -2.54 1.91 7.31
N VAL A 72 -3.53 2.01 8.20
CA VAL A 72 -4.24 0.86 8.77
C VAL A 72 -5.69 0.86 8.33
N PHE A 73 -6.12 -0.23 7.70
CA PHE A 73 -7.49 -0.48 7.24
C PHE A 73 -8.09 -1.63 8.06
N SER A 74 -8.49 -1.36 9.30
CA SER A 74 -8.94 -2.40 10.25
C SER A 74 -10.46 -2.53 10.35
N LYS A 75 -11.22 -1.64 9.69
CA LYS A 75 -12.68 -1.72 9.66
C LYS A 75 -13.16 -2.72 8.61
N ARG A 76 -14.35 -3.26 8.78
CA ARG A 76 -14.98 -4.17 7.80
C ARG A 76 -15.13 -3.45 6.45
N PRO A 77 -14.81 -4.11 5.32
CA PRO A 77 -14.96 -3.49 4.01
C PRO A 77 -16.42 -3.15 3.73
N MET A 78 -16.67 -1.90 3.33
CA MET A 78 -17.99 -1.42 2.96
C MET A 78 -18.24 -1.71 1.48
N PRO A 79 -19.40 -2.29 1.12
CA PRO A 79 -19.80 -2.38 -0.28
C PRO A 79 -19.92 -0.98 -0.90
N MET A 80 -19.47 -0.80 -2.14
CA MET A 80 -19.68 0.44 -2.91
C MET A 80 -21.14 0.63 -3.39
N VAL A 81 -22.12 0.09 -2.66
CA VAL A 81 -23.54 0.21 -2.99
C VAL A 81 -24.04 1.51 -2.35
N GLY A 82 -24.07 2.61 -3.10
CA GLY A 82 -24.66 3.86 -2.59
C GLY A 82 -24.14 5.20 -3.09
N LYS A 83 -23.16 5.28 -4.01
CA LYS A 83 -23.00 6.50 -4.81
C LYS A 83 -23.88 6.37 -6.04
N GLY A 84 -25.19 6.49 -5.81
CA GLY A 84 -26.11 6.79 -6.89
C GLY A 84 -25.57 8.01 -7.63
N THR A 85 -25.53 7.91 -8.96
CA THR A 85 -25.55 9.06 -9.84
C THR A 85 -26.45 10.13 -9.20
N PRO A 86 -25.97 11.36 -8.94
CA PRO A 86 -26.85 12.38 -8.37
C PRO A 86 -28.05 12.53 -9.31
N ALA A 87 -29.22 12.14 -8.82
CA ALA A 87 -30.50 12.28 -9.49
C ALA A 87 -30.93 13.77 -9.48
N SER A 88 -30.12 14.64 -10.10
CA SER A 88 -30.39 16.07 -10.22
C SER A 88 -30.22 16.61 -11.64
N ILE A 89 -30.30 15.76 -12.67
CA ILE A 89 -30.48 16.20 -14.08
C ILE A 89 -31.69 15.50 -14.70
N VAL A 90 -32.79 15.41 -13.97
CA VAL A 90 -34.11 15.29 -14.60
C VAL A 90 -34.88 16.53 -14.18
N ARG A 91 -34.75 17.60 -14.98
CA ARG A 91 -35.71 18.71 -14.94
C ARG A 91 -37.09 18.13 -15.22
N PRO A 92 -38.10 18.34 -14.36
CA PRO A 92 -39.47 17.98 -14.71
C PRO A 92 -39.88 18.79 -15.96
N PRO A 93 -40.68 18.21 -16.88
CA PRO A 93 -41.22 18.96 -18.00
C PRO A 93 -42.08 20.11 -17.46
N SER A 94 -41.75 21.33 -17.87
CA SER A 94 -42.58 22.51 -17.62
C SER A 94 -43.94 22.28 -18.25
N SER A 95 -44.98 22.14 -17.41
CA SER A 95 -46.36 22.13 -17.88
C SER A 95 -47.04 23.47 -17.62
N ARG A 96 -47.67 23.99 -18.67
CA ARG A 96 -48.77 24.98 -18.74
C ARG A 96 -48.39 26.46 -18.83
N GLY A 97 -49.05 27.10 -19.81
CA GLY A 97 -49.01 28.50 -20.21
C GLY A 97 -49.28 28.57 -21.70
#